data_AF-A0A934L0G5-F1
#
_entry.id   AF-A0A934L0G5-F1
#
_cell.length_a   1.000
_cell.length_b   1.000
_cell.length_c   1.000
_cell.angle_alpha   90.00
_cell.angle_beta   90.00
_cell.angle_gamma   90.00
#
_symmetry.space_group_name_H-M   'P 1'
#
loop_
_entity.id
_entity.type
_entity.pdbx_description
1 polymer ?
#
loop_
_entity_poly.entity_id
_entity_poly.type
_entity_poly.pdbx_seq_one_letter_code
_entity_poly.pdbx_strand_id
1 'polypeptide(L)' 'MNSAAIIDEILHLPPSGQAEVIQFAFRLASERSLAPDELTRLAQRMVESDDLAEVEKLKSAITRGFYGAASHA' A
#
# COMPACT_ATOMS: atom_id res chain seq x y z
N MET A 1 -17.92 5.98 -15.00
CA MET A 1 -17.68 5.61 -13.58
C MET A 1 -16.34 6.18 -13.17
N ASN A 2 -16.24 6.86 -12.03
CA ASN A 2 -15.00 7.51 -11.55
C ASN A 2 -14.65 7.01 -10.13
N SER A 3 -13.45 7.33 -9.64
CA SER A 3 -12.98 6.83 -8.34
C SER A 3 -13.89 7.22 -7.17
N ALA A 4 -14.50 8.42 -7.21
CA ALA A 4 -15.42 8.85 -6.16
C ALA A 4 -16.71 8.02 -6.14
N ALA A 5 -17.28 7.72 -7.32
CA ALA A 5 -18.46 6.87 -7.44
C ALA A 5 -18.19 5.44 -6.98
N ILE A 6 -17.01 4.89 -7.28
CA ILE A 6 -16.62 3.54 -6.83
C ILE A 6 -16.49 3.48 -5.31
N ILE A 7 -15.90 4.51 -4.69
CA ILE A 7 -15.79 4.60 -3.22
C ILE A 7 -17.18 4.68 -2.59
N ASP A 8 -18.07 5.50 -3.15
CA ASP A 8 -19.44 5.62 -2.66
C ASP A 8 -20.19 4.28 -2.73
N GLU A 9 -20.04 3.54 -3.83
CA GLU A 9 -20.62 2.19 -3.96
C GLU A 9 -20.07 1.22 -2.91
N ILE A 10 -18.76 1.23 -2.65
CA ILE A 10 -18.12 0.37 -1.63
C ILE A 10 -18.66 0.70 -0.22
N LEU A 11 -18.85 1.98 0.11
CA LEU A 11 -19.35 2.42 1.41
C LEU A 11 -20.80 1.96 1.66
N HIS A 12 -21.59 1.82 0.59
CA HIS A 12 -22.98 1.38 0.66
C HIS A 12 -23.17 -0.15 0.57
N LEU A 13 -22.10 -0.93 0.43
CA LEU A 13 -22.18 -2.40 0.44
C LEU A 13 -22.64 -2.94 1.81
N PRO A 14 -23.30 -4.10 1.84
CA PRO A 14 -23.51 -4.82 3.09
C PRO A 14 -22.16 -5.23 3.70
N PRO A 15 -22.11 -5.52 5.02
CA PRO A 15 -20.86 -5.85 5.71
C PRO A 15 -20.05 -6.98 5.06
N SER A 16 -20.71 -7.98 4.47
CA SER A 16 -20.02 -9.05 3.72
C SER A 16 -19.31 -8.53 2.47
N GLY A 17 -19.93 -7.64 1.71
CA GLY A 17 -19.32 -7.02 0.52
C GLY A 17 -18.15 -6.10 0.88
N GLN A 18 -18.26 -5.36 1.98
CA GLN A 18 -17.14 -4.55 2.48
C GLN A 18 -15.95 -5.44 2.89
N ALA A 19 -16.21 -6.57 3.56
CA ALA A 19 -15.17 -7.52 3.94
C ALA A 19 -14.45 -8.11 2.71
N GLU A 20 -15.17 -8.41 1.63
CA GLU A 20 -14.58 -8.88 0.37
C GLU A 20 -13.68 -7.82 -0.28
N VAL A 21 -14.11 -6.56 -0.31
CA VAL A 21 -13.32 -5.44 -0.85
C VAL A 21 -12.03 -5.25 -0.05
N ILE A 22 -12.11 -5.35 1.28
CA ILE A 22 -10.94 -5.27 2.16
C ILE A 22 -9.97 -6.42 1.87
N GLN A 23 -10.45 -7.66 1.80
CA GLN A 23 -9.60 -8.82 1.46
C GLN A 23 -8.95 -8.69 0.08
N PHE A 24 -9.68 -8.18 -0.90
CA PHE A 24 -9.15 -7.90 -2.23
C PHE A 24 -8.04 -6.85 -2.18
N ALA A 25 -8.23 -5.75 -1.45
CA ALA A 25 -7.21 -4.72 -1.30
C ALA A 25 -5.94 -5.25 -0.62
N PHE A 26 -6.08 -6.12 0.39
CA PHE A 26 -4.95 -6.80 1.02
C PHE A 26 -4.21 -7.71 0.05
N ARG A 27 -4.94 -8.52 -0.74
CA ARG A 27 -4.36 -9.40 -1.75
C ARG A 27 -3.62 -8.60 -2.82
N LEU A 28 -4.25 -7.54 -3.32
CA LEU A 28 -3.63 -6.63 -4.29
C LEU A 28 -2.36 -5.97 -3.73
N ALA A 29 -2.37 -5.58 -2.45
CA ALA A 29 -1.19 -5.05 -1.79
C ALA A 29 -0.08 -6.10 -1.61
N SER A 30 -0.43 -7.38 -1.38
CA SER A 30 0.55 -8.47 -1.32
C SER A 30 1.10 -8.89 -2.68
N GLU A 31 0.29 -8.81 -3.74
CA GLU A 31 0.69 -9.08 -5.12
C GLU A 31 1.54 -7.94 -5.69
N ARG A 32 1.34 -6.71 -5.19
CA ARG A 32 2.18 -5.53 -5.44
C ARG A 32 3.42 -5.49 -4.54
N SER A 33 4.09 -6.63 -4.36
CA SER A 33 5.50 -6.59 -3.94
C SER A 33 6.24 -5.68 -4.90
N LEU A 34 6.89 -4.65 -4.38
CA LEU A 34 7.57 -3.65 -5.22
C LEU A 34 8.64 -4.37 -6.03
N ALA A 35 8.73 -4.09 -7.33
CA ALA A 35 9.79 -4.66 -8.14
C ALA A 35 11.16 -4.22 -7.59
N PRO A 36 12.23 -5.03 -7.73
CA PRO A 36 13.56 -4.68 -7.23
C PRO A 36 14.05 -3.27 -7.64
N ASP A 37 13.70 -2.83 -8.84
CA ASP A 37 14.04 -1.49 -9.36
C ASP A 37 13.28 -0.37 -8.64
N GLU A 38 12.04 -0.61 -8.23
CA GLU A 38 11.24 0.35 -7.46
C GLU A 38 11.75 0.49 -6.04
N LEU A 39 12.13 -0.63 -5.41
CA LEU A 39 12.79 -0.64 -4.10
C LEU A 39 14.10 0.13 -4.12
N THR A 40 14.91 -0.06 -5.18
CA THR A 40 16.17 0.67 -5.37
C THR A 40 15.93 2.18 -5.50
N ARG A 41 14.92 2.61 -6.25
CA ARG A 41 14.56 4.03 -6.38
C ARG A 41 14.09 4.64 -5.06
N LEU A 42 13.32 3.89 -4.25
CA LEU A 42 12.89 4.37 -2.94
C LEU A 42 14.05 4.47 -1.95
N ALA A 43 14.98 3.51 -1.97
CA ALA A 43 16.18 3.55 -1.15
C ALA A 43 17.07 4.75 -1.51
N GLN A 44 17.23 5.03 -2.81
CA GLN A 44 17.97 6.19 -3.29
C GLN A 44 17.35 7.51 -2.80
N ARG A 45 16.03 7.66 -2.95
CA ARG A 45 15.29 8.84 -2.44
C ARG A 45 15.39 9.02 -0.93
N MET A 46 15.50 7.93 -0.18
CA MET A 46 15.66 7.98 1.27
C MET A 46 17.04 8.51 1.68
N VAL A 47 18.09 8.17 0.93
CA VAL A 47 19.46 8.68 1.15
C VAL A 47 19.58 10.14 0.76
N GLU A 48 18.84 10.57 -0.27
CA GLU A 48 18.86 11.93 -0.80
C GLU A 48 17.95 12.92 -0.05
N SER A 49 17.12 12.44 0.88
CA SER A 49 16.14 13.27 1.59
C SER A 49 16.66 13.74 2.95
N ASP A 50 16.68 15.06 3.14
CA ASP A 50 16.94 15.70 4.45
C ASP A 50 15.67 15.82 5.33
N ASP A 51 14.49 15.50 4.79
CA ASP A 51 13.23 15.49 5.54
C ASP A 51 13.01 14.15 6.26
N LEU A 52 13.09 14.20 7.59
CA LEU A 52 12.84 13.05 8.48
C LEU A 52 11.45 12.44 8.30
N ALA A 53 10.42 13.24 7.98
CA ALA A 53 9.07 12.72 7.79
C ALA A 53 8.95 11.94 6.46
N GLU A 54 9.66 12.37 5.43
CA GLU A 54 9.72 11.67 4.14
C GLU A 54 10.55 10.39 4.25
N VAL A 55 11.67 10.43 4.99
CA VAL A 55 12.50 9.24 5.28
C VAL A 55 11.68 8.14 5.98
N GLU A 56 10.88 8.47 7.00
CA GLU A 56 10.03 7.49 7.68
C GLU A 56 8.94 6.91 6.78
N LYS A 57 8.34 7.72 5.89
CA LYS A 57 7.40 7.23 4.87
C LYS A 57 8.06 6.28 3.89
N LEU A 58 9.23 6.63 3.38
CA LEU A 58 9.98 5.81 2.42
C LEU A 58 10.42 4.48 3.05
N LYS A 59 10.87 4.51 4.31
CA LYS A 59 11.20 3.31 5.08
C LYS A 59 10.00 2.38 5.22
N SER A 60 8.83 2.92 5.59
CA SER A 60 7.59 2.14 5.69
C SER A 60 7.19 1.50 4.34
N ALA A 61 7.33 2.25 3.24
CA ALA A 61 7.04 1.76 1.90
C ALA A 61 8.00 0.65 1.46
N ILE A 62 9.30 0.79 1.73
CA ILE A 62 10.33 -0.23 1.44
C ILE A 62 10.08 -1.50 2.27
N THR A 63 9.85 -1.36 3.59
CA THR A 63 9.57 -2.51 4.46
C THR A 63 8.33 -3.26 4.01
N ARG A 64 7.27 -2.54 3.62
CA ARG A 64 6.04 -3.13 3.07
C ARG A 64 6.26 -3.79 1.71
N GLY A 65 7.10 -3.21 0.86
CA GLY A 65 7.47 -3.81 -0.42
C GLY A 65 8.30 -5.08 -0.29
N PHE A 66 9.18 -5.17 0.71
CA PHE A 66 10.05 -6.32 0.94
C PHE A 66 9.36 -7.49 1.66
N TYR A 67 8.52 -7.20 2.66
CA TYR A 67 7.90 -8.20 3.53
C TYR A 67 6.39 -8.37 3.33
N GLY A 68 5.77 -7.59 2.43
CA GLY A 68 4.33 -7.40 2.38
C GLY A 68 3.83 -6.51 3.53
N ALA A 69 2.57 -6.09 3.48
CA ALA A 69 1.94 -5.48 4.65
C ALA A 69 1.93 -6.56 5.74
N ALA A 70 2.70 -6.36 6.82
CA ALA A 70 2.84 -7.31 7.90
C ALA A 70 1.48 -7.87 8.29
N SER A 71 1.25 -9.15 8.00
CA SER A 71 0.25 -9.96 8.67
C SER A 71 0.65 -9.95 10.13
N HIS A 72 0.00 -9.12 10.95
CA HIS A 72 0.08 -9.24 12.39
C HIS A 72 -0.45 -10.63 12.75
N ALA A 73 0.47 -11.51 13.17
CA ALA A 73 0.19 -12.72 13.91
C ALA A 73 -0.28 -12.36 15.34
#